data_AF-A0A3D4AUG3-F1
#
_entry.id   AF-A0A3D4AUG3-F1
#
_cell.length_a   1.000
_cell.length_b   1.000
_cell.length_c   1.000
_cell.angle_alpha   90.00
_cell.angle_beta   90.00
_cell.angle_gamma   90.00
#
_symmetry.space_group_name_H-M   'P 1'
#
loop_
_entity.id
_entity.type
_entity.pdbx_description
1 polymer ?
#
loop_
_entity_poly.entity_id
_entity_poly.type
_entity_poly.pdbx_seq_one_letter_code
_entity_poly.pdbx_strand_id
1 'polypeptide(L)' 'MKNLYGLSKLALLNTAGYAKCVIPLDKSSSICAPNNTGKSSVINALQFPLINDLRLTEWDGHDLDETRKFYFSSDQSYIL' A
#
# COMPACT_ATOMS: atom_id res chain seq x y z
N MET A 1 18.73 -5.60 -22.42
CA MET A 1 17.91 -5.57 -21.18
C MET A 1 17.35 -4.17 -21.04
N LYS A 2 16.07 -4.00 -20.72
CA LYS A 2 15.46 -2.68 -20.56
C LYS A 2 15.83 -2.18 -19.15
N ASN A 3 16.57 -1.07 -19.03
CA ASN A 3 16.84 -0.48 -17.73
C ASN A 3 15.52 0.09 -17.19
N LEU A 4 15.03 -0.48 -16.10
CA LEU A 4 13.88 0.04 -15.36
C LEU A 4 14.41 1.04 -14.33
N TYR A 5 14.03 2.31 -14.47
CA TYR A 5 14.29 3.35 -13.49
C TYR A 5 12.98 3.67 -12.76
N GLY A 6 12.94 3.50 -11.44
CA GLY A 6 11.75 3.80 -10.61
C GLY A 6 11.09 2.57 -9.96
N LEU A 7 9.92 2.79 -9.35
CA LEU A 7 9.12 1.74 -8.72
C LEU A 7 8.70 0.70 -9.76
N SER A 8 9.01 -0.57 -9.51
CA SER A 8 8.64 -1.66 -10.40
C SER A 8 7.47 -2.49 -9.86
N LYS A 9 7.30 -2.52 -8.53
CA LYS A 9 6.25 -3.26 -7.84
C LYS A 9 5.90 -2.57 -6.53
N LEU A 10 4.68 -2.83 -6.07
CA LEU A 10 4.27 -2.71 -4.67
C LEU A 10 3.94 -4.11 -4.16
N ALA A 11 4.49 -4.50 -3.02
CA ALA A 11 4.16 -5.75 -2.34
C ALA A 11 3.59 -5.47 -0.94
N LEU A 12 2.44 -6.07 -0.65
CA LEU A 12 1.80 -6.08 0.67
C LEU A 12 1.83 -7.52 1.19
N LEU A 13 2.41 -7.72 2.36
CA LEU A 13 2.45 -9.01 3.05
C LEU A 13 1.83 -8.85 4.43
N ASN A 14 0.79 -9.63 4.72
CA ASN A 14 0.00 -9.53 5.97
C ASN A 14 -0.42 -8.09 6.33
N THR A 15 -0.89 -7.35 5.34
CA THR A 15 -1.15 -5.90 5.45
C THR A 15 -2.54 -5.60 4.92
N ALA A 16 -3.32 -4.80 5.65
CA ALA A 16 -4.65 -4.32 5.22
C ALA A 16 -5.60 -5.43 4.72
N GLY A 17 -5.56 -6.60 5.37
CA GLY A 17 -6.37 -7.77 5.01
C GLY A 17 -5.80 -8.65 3.88
N TYR A 18 -4.69 -8.24 3.25
CA TYR A 18 -3.98 -9.07 2.28
C TYR A 18 -2.93 -9.94 2.97
N ALA A 19 -3.08 -11.27 2.86
CA ALA A 19 -1.98 -12.18 3.18
C ALA A 19 -0.80 -11.96 2.23
N LYS A 20 -1.10 -11.78 0.94
CA LYS A 20 -0.14 -11.42 -0.10
C LYS A 20 -0.84 -10.67 -1.23
N CYS A 21 -0.34 -9.49 -1.57
CA CYS A 21 -0.71 -8.73 -2.76
C CYS A 21 0.57 -8.22 -3.42
N VAL A 22 0.72 -8.40 -4.73
CA VAL A 22 1.86 -7.85 -5.48
C VAL A 22 1.33 -7.19 -6.73
N ILE A 23 1.63 -5.92 -6.90
CA ILE A 23 1.12 -5.10 -7.99
C ILE A 23 2.28 -4.63 -8.85
N PRO A 24 2.25 -4.88 -10.17
CA PRO A 24 3.24 -4.32 -11.07
C PRO A 24 3.06 -2.80 -11.17
N LEU A 25 4.16 -2.07 -11.07
CA LEU A 25 4.22 -0.60 -11.23
C LEU A 25 5.20 -0.17 -12.32
N ASP A 26 5.82 -1.12 -13.02
CA ASP A 26 6.70 -0.90 -14.16
C ASP A 26 5.97 -0.32 -15.39
N LYS A 27 4.64 -0.29 -15.34
CA LYS A 27 3.71 0.35 -16.27
C LYS A 27 2.44 0.75 -15.51
N SER A 28 1.54 1.47 -16.19
CA SER A 28 0.23 1.80 -15.62
C SER A 28 -0.55 0.54 -15.24
N SER A 29 -1.05 0.51 -14.01
CA SER A 29 -1.88 -0.56 -13.46
C SER A 29 -3.24 -0.02 -13.07
N SER A 30 -4.28 -0.82 -13.31
CA SER A 30 -5.65 -0.53 -12.87
C SER A 30 -6.09 -1.58 -11.86
N ILE A 31 -6.64 -1.12 -10.75
CA ILE A 31 -7.15 -1.99 -9.68
C ILE A 31 -8.67 -1.93 -9.73
N CYS A 32 -9.29 -3.05 -10.09
CA CYS A 32 -10.75 -3.19 -10.17
C CYS A 32 -11.24 -4.21 -9.15
N ALA A 33 -12.13 -3.77 -8.26
CA ALA A 33 -12.80 -4.62 -7.29
C ALA A 33 -14.06 -3.89 -6.78
N PRO A 34 -15.04 -4.61 -6.21
CA PRO A 34 -16.18 -4.00 -5.53
C PRO A 34 -15.77 -3.00 -4.44
N ASN A 35 -16.75 -2.25 -3.95
CA ASN A 35 -16.53 -1.37 -2.81
C ASN A 35 -16.13 -2.20 -1.57
N ASN A 36 -15.28 -1.60 -0.74
CA ASN A 36 -14.83 -2.20 0.52
C ASN A 36 -14.07 -3.54 0.38
N THR A 37 -13.41 -3.78 -0.76
CA THR A 37 -12.61 -5.00 -1.03
C THR A 37 -11.10 -4.74 -0.94
N GLY A 38 -10.67 -3.67 -0.25
CA GLY A 38 -9.24 -3.34 -0.08
C GLY A 38 -8.59 -2.56 -1.23
N LYS A 39 -9.33 -2.23 -2.29
CA LYS A 39 -8.83 -1.43 -3.44
C LYS A 39 -8.18 -0.11 -3.00
N SER A 40 -8.89 0.70 -2.19
CA SER A 40 -8.35 1.97 -1.68
C SER A 40 -7.18 1.72 -0.74
N SER A 41 -7.25 0.66 0.08
CA SER A 41 -6.18 0.32 1.01
C SER A 41 -4.86 0.04 0.29
N VAL A 42 -4.91 -0.66 -0.82
CA VAL A 42 -3.72 -0.92 -1.65
C VAL A 42 -3.11 0.37 -2.20
N ILE A 43 -3.93 1.30 -2.69
CA ILE A 43 -3.44 2.58 -3.21
C ILE A 43 -2.86 3.43 -2.09
N ASN A 44 -3.56 3.53 -0.96
CA ASN A 44 -3.13 4.31 0.20
C ASN A 44 -1.84 3.73 0.82
N ALA A 45 -1.61 2.43 0.72
CA ALA A 45 -0.36 1.79 1.15
C ALA A 45 0.89 2.35 0.45
N LEU A 46 0.78 2.88 -0.77
CA LEU A 46 1.90 3.53 -1.47
C LEU A 46 2.45 4.75 -0.73
N GLN A 47 1.64 5.38 0.12
CA GLN A 47 2.07 6.55 0.87
C GLN A 47 3.21 6.22 1.85
N PHE A 48 3.24 5.01 2.43
CA PHE A 48 4.28 4.62 3.39
C PHE A 48 5.71 4.66 2.80
N PRO A 49 6.01 4.02 1.65
CA PRO A 49 7.35 4.09 1.07
C PRO A 49 7.65 5.40 0.32
N LEU A 50 6.63 6.16 -0.10
CA LEU A 50 6.82 7.34 -0.95
C LEU A 50 6.84 8.67 -0.19
N ILE A 51 6.14 8.76 0.94
CA ILE A 51 6.02 9.99 1.72
C ILE A 51 6.83 9.83 3.00
N ASN A 52 7.87 10.65 3.15
CA ASN A 52 8.81 10.57 4.27
C ASN A 52 8.25 11.11 5.60
N ASP A 53 7.23 11.96 5.54
CA ASP A 53 6.54 12.50 6.70
C ASP A 53 5.06 12.11 6.66
N LEU A 54 4.69 11.13 7.49
CA LEU A 54 3.33 10.61 7.55
C LEU A 54 2.30 11.67 7.97
N ARG A 55 2.69 12.82 8.52
CA ARG A 55 1.75 13.91 8.81
C ARG A 55 1.22 14.59 7.54
N LEU A 56 1.86 14.38 6.40
CA LEU A 56 1.44 14.89 5.09
C LEU A 56 0.55 13.91 4.31
N THR A 57 0.21 12.77 4.92
CA THR A 57 -0.62 11.73 4.29
C THR A 57 -2.08 11.86 4.72
N GLU A 58 -3.00 11.42 3.85
CA GLU A 58 -4.44 11.37 4.13
C GLU A 58 -4.91 9.91 4.22
N TRP A 59 -5.77 9.60 5.20
CA TRP A 59 -6.21 8.24 5.53
C TRP A 59 -7.72 8.12 5.69
N ASP A 60 -8.49 8.71 4.77
CA ASP A 60 -9.96 8.58 4.74
C ASP A 60 -10.67 8.93 6.07
N GLY A 61 -10.09 9.87 6.84
CA GLY A 61 -10.61 10.31 8.14
C GLY A 61 -10.09 9.54 9.35
N HIS A 62 -9.26 8.53 9.16
CA HIS A 62 -8.58 7.81 10.25
C HIS A 62 -7.34 8.55 10.74
N ASP A 63 -7.06 8.43 12.04
CA ASP A 63 -5.81 8.94 12.59
C ASP A 63 -4.62 8.02 12.26
N LEU A 64 -3.40 8.50 12.53
CA LEU A 64 -2.18 7.75 12.22
C LEU A 64 -2.03 6.47 13.04
N ASP A 65 -2.56 6.41 14.26
CA ASP A 65 -2.44 5.22 15.11
C ASP A 65 -3.40 4.12 14.65
N GLU A 66 -4.65 4.47 14.32
CA GLU A 66 -5.62 3.57 13.68
C GLU A 66 -5.09 3.05 12.35
N THR A 67 -4.56 3.95 11.53
CA THR A 67 -3.96 3.62 10.23
C THR A 67 -2.82 2.62 10.40
N ARG A 68 -1.87 2.90 11.31
CA ARG A 68 -0.73 2.00 11.53
C ARG A 68 -1.18 0.63 12.04
N LYS A 69 -2.16 0.55 12.93
CA LYS A 69 -2.73 -0.72 13.39
C LYS A 69 -3.41 -1.50 12.26
N PHE A 70 -4.09 -0.82 11.35
CA PHE A 70 -4.75 -1.44 10.21
C PHE A 70 -3.77 -2.01 9.18
N TYR A 71 -2.74 -1.24 8.80
CA TYR A 71 -1.74 -1.68 7.82
C TYR A 71 -0.68 -2.61 8.42
N PHE A 72 -0.29 -2.41 9.68
CA PHE A 72 0.75 -3.16 10.36
C PHE A 72 0.21 -3.81 11.64
N SER A 73 -0.77 -4.71 11.48
CA SER A 73 -1.44 -5.39 12.60
C SER A 73 -0.58 -6.42 13.33
N SER A 74 0.59 -6.75 12.76
CA SER A 74 1.57 -7.66 13.35
C SER A 74 3.00 -7.18 13.06
N ASP A 75 3.98 -7.77 13.75
CA ASP A 75 5.41 -7.61 13.47
C ASP A 75 5.86 -8.28 12.16
N GLN A 76 4.94 -9.01 11.51
CA GLN A 76 5.13 -9.69 10.22
C GLN A 76 4.33 -9.06 9.09
N SER A 77 4.03 -7.76 9.21
CA SER A 77 3.35 -6.96 8.18
C SER A 77 4.36 -6.11 7.42
N TYR A 78 4.34 -6.18 6.08
CA TYR A 78 5.31 -5.50 5.21
C TYR A 78 4.62 -4.76 4.07
N ILE A 79 5.20 -3.61 3.71
CA ILE A 79 4.91 -2.82 2.51
C ILE A 79 6.27 -2.56 1.85
N LEU A 80 6.47 -3.10 0.64
CA LEU A 80 7.77 -3.13 -0.07
C LEU A 80 7.63 -2.65 -1.53
#